data_AF-A0A3D5L3T8-F1
#
_entry.id   AF-A0A3D5L3T8-F1
#
_cell.length_a   1.000
_cell.length_b   1.000
_cell.length_c   1.000
_cell.angle_alpha   90.00
_cell.angle_beta   90.00
_cell.angle_gamma   90.00
#
_symmetry.space_group_name_H-M   'P 1'
#
loop_
_entity.id
_entity.type
_entity.pdbx_description
1 polymer ?
#
loop_
_entity_poly.entity_id
_entity_poly.type
_entity_poly.pdbx_seq_one_letter_code
_entity_poly.pdbx_strand_id
1 'polypeptide(L)' 'MDLIIRPYRQDDLSEMTDIWNDVVNDGMAFPQIESLTLEDAKTFFAGQYSAVAEEDGKVVGLYILHPNNIGRAG' A
#
# COMPACT_ATOMS: atom_id res chain seq x y z
N MET A 1 -14.99 -9.36 15.84
CA MET A 1 -14.29 -8.29 15.11
C MET A 1 -12.87 -8.79 15.00
N ASP A 2 -12.60 -9.49 13.91
CA ASP A 2 -11.33 -10.20 13.73
C ASP A 2 -10.54 -9.42 12.68
N LEU A 3 -9.55 -8.67 13.16
CA LEU A 3 -8.58 -8.00 12.31
C LEU A 3 -7.51 -9.02 11.92
N ILE A 4 -7.37 -9.28 10.62
CA ILE A 4 -6.34 -10.18 10.10
C ILE A 4 -5.32 -9.39 9.27
N ILE A 5 -4.04 -9.73 9.44
CA ILE A 5 -2.97 -9.24 8.57
C ILE A 5 -2.57 -10.37 7.64
N ARG A 6 -2.64 -10.12 6.33
CA ARG A 6 -2.33 -11.12 5.31
C ARG A 6 -1.61 -10.51 4.11
N PRO A 7 -0.85 -11.30 3.33
CA PRO A 7 -0.39 -10.85 2.02
C PRO A 7 -1.56 -10.35 1.18
N TYR A 8 -1.32 -9.28 0.42
CA TYR A 8 -2.34 -8.75 -0.49
C TYR A 8 -2.60 -9.71 -1.66
N ARG A 9 -3.77 -9.56 -2.26
CA ARG A 9 -4.25 -10.25 -3.46
C ARG A 9 -4.55 -9.20 -4.52
N GLN A 10 -4.69 -9.63 -5.78
CA GLN A 10 -5.01 -8.70 -6.87
C GLN A 10 -6.33 -7.96 -6.63
N ASP A 11 -7.31 -8.61 -6.00
CA ASP A 11 -8.61 -8.01 -5.70
C ASP A 11 -8.51 -6.86 -4.68
N ASP A 12 -7.46 -6.84 -3.84
CA ASP A 12 -7.24 -5.78 -2.86
C ASP A 12 -6.65 -4.50 -3.50
N LEU A 13 -6.13 -4.58 -4.74
CA LEU A 13 -5.34 -3.51 -5.33
C LEU A 13 -6.08 -2.18 -5.42
N SER A 14 -7.39 -2.20 -5.71
CA SER A 14 -8.19 -0.97 -5.78
C SER A 14 -8.23 -0.29 -4.40
N GLU A 15 -8.64 -1.01 -3.36
CA GLU A 15 -8.74 -0.49 -2.00
C GLU A 15 -7.36 -0.07 -1.44
N MET A 16 -6.31 -0.84 -1.74
CA MET A 16 -4.93 -0.47 -1.37
C MET A 16 -4.48 0.81 -2.06
N THR A 17 -4.83 1.01 -3.33
CA THR A 17 -4.47 2.22 -4.09
C THR A 17 -5.16 3.44 -3.49
N ASP A 18 -6.44 3.32 -3.17
CA ASP A 18 -7.22 4.41 -2.56
C ASP A 18 -6.63 4.79 -1.19
N ILE A 19 -6.42 3.80 -0.31
CA ILE A 19 -5.81 4.02 1.02
C ILE A 19 -4.41 4.66 0.89
N TRP A 20 -3.58 4.16 -0.02
CA TRP A 20 -2.24 4.70 -0.23
C TRP A 20 -2.28 6.16 -0.70
N ASN A 21 -3.17 6.47 -1.65
CA ASN A 21 -3.32 7.81 -2.20
C ASN A 21 -3.84 8.78 -1.14
N ASP A 22 -4.74 8.36 -0.26
CA ASP A 22 -5.18 9.17 0.89
C ASP A 22 -3.99 9.52 1.80
N VAL A 23 -3.13 8.54 2.13
CA VAL A 23 -1.92 8.77 2.95
C VAL A 23 -0.92 9.71 2.26
N VAL A 24 -0.74 9.59 0.94
CA VAL A 24 0.13 10.48 0.14
C VAL A 24 -0.44 11.91 0.10
N ASN A 25 -1.73 12.06 -0.16
CA ASN A 25 -2.40 13.36 -0.26
C ASN A 25 -2.43 14.10 1.08
N ASP A 26 -2.57 13.36 2.19
CA ASP A 26 -2.47 13.91 3.55
C ASP A 26 -1.01 14.24 3.96
N GLY A 27 -0.04 13.99 3.08
CA GLY A 27 1.38 14.31 3.29
C GLY A 27 2.08 13.40 4.31
N MET A 28 1.48 12.26 4.64
CA MET A 28 1.96 11.33 5.67
C MET A 28 2.82 10.19 5.11
N ALA A 29 2.95 10.08 3.77
CA ALA A 29 3.85 9.12 3.12
C ALA A 29 5.11 9.82 2.59
N PHE A 30 6.28 9.36 3.02
CA PHE A 30 7.57 9.67 2.42
C PHE A 30 8.20 8.36 1.93
N PRO A 31 8.86 8.32 0.76
CA PRO A 31 9.23 9.42 -0.14
C PRO A 31 8.19 9.77 -1.20
N GLN A 32 7.05 9.08 -1.23
CA GLN A 32 6.06 9.24 -2.30
C GLN A 32 5.26 10.54 -2.13
N ILE A 33 5.32 11.43 -3.13
CA ILE A 33 4.61 12.72 -3.12
C ILE A 33 3.48 12.79 -4.15
N GLU A 34 3.38 11.80 -5.04
CA GLU A 34 2.36 11.72 -6.09
C GLU A 34 1.49 10.47 -5.87
N SER A 35 0.17 10.65 -6.05
CA SER A 35 -0.80 9.54 -6.05
C SER A 35 -0.49 8.52 -7.15
N LEU A 36 -0.74 7.25 -6.87
CA LEU A 36 -0.59 6.16 -7.81
C LEU A 36 -1.86 5.97 -8.63
N THR A 37 -1.70 5.68 -9.93
CA THR A 37 -2.76 5.03 -10.70
C THR A 37 -2.86 3.55 -10.30
N LEU A 38 -3.97 2.88 -10.63
CA LEU A 38 -4.11 1.45 -10.36
C LEU A 38 -3.02 0.59 -11.04
N GLU A 39 -2.59 0.97 -12.25
CA GLU A 39 -1.51 0.29 -12.97
C GLU A 39 -0.15 0.50 -12.30
N ASP A 40 0.12 1.72 -11.83
CA ASP A 40 1.35 2.02 -11.09
C ASP A 40 1.36 1.31 -9.73
N ALA A 41 0.23 1.31 -9.02
CA ALA A 41 0.05 0.61 -7.75
C ALA A 41 0.32 -0.90 -7.87
N LYS A 42 -0.16 -1.53 -8.95
CA LYS A 42 0.12 -2.95 -9.22
C LYS A 42 1.62 -3.22 -9.30
N THR A 43 2.37 -2.36 -9.99
CA THR A 43 3.83 -2.49 -10.13
C THR A 43 4.53 -2.17 -8.80
N PHE A 44 4.10 -1.12 -8.12
CA PHE A 44 4.66 -0.65 -6.85
C PHE A 44 4.54 -1.70 -5.74
N PHE A 45 3.33 -2.21 -5.49
CA PHE A 45 3.10 -3.20 -4.43
C PHE A 45 3.73 -4.56 -4.73
N ALA A 46 3.86 -4.94 -6.00
CA ALA A 46 4.53 -6.18 -6.41
C ALA A 46 6.06 -6.11 -6.29
N GLY A 47 6.64 -4.90 -6.34
CA GLY A 47 8.09 -4.68 -6.20
C GLY A 47 8.62 -4.83 -4.78
N GLN A 48 7.74 -5.07 -3.81
CA GLN A 48 8.05 -5.13 -2.39
C GLN A 48 7.13 -6.11 -1.67
N TYR A 49 7.43 -6.43 -0.41
CA TYR A 49 6.49 -7.22 0.37
C TYR A 49 5.37 -6.31 0.85
N SER A 50 4.14 -6.58 0.42
CA SER A 50 2.96 -5.80 0.75
C SER A 50 1.91 -6.70 1.40
N ALA A 51 1.23 -6.18 2.41
CA ALA A 51 0.19 -6.85 3.16
C ALA A 51 -0.97 -5.90 3.44
N VAL A 52 -2.14 -6.45 3.70
CA VAL A 52 -3.35 -5.70 4.07
C VAL A 52 -3.79 -6.07 5.48
N ALA A 53 -4.37 -5.09 6.15
CA ALA A 53 -5.23 -5.30 7.31
C ALA A 53 -6.66 -5.44 6.80
N GLU A 54 -7.26 -6.61 7.00
CA GLU A 54 -8.65 -6.88 6.65
C GLU A 54 -9.49 -7.00 7.92
N GLU A 55 -10.62 -6.30 7.93
CA GLU A 55 -11.65 -6.39 8.97
C GLU A 55 -12.99 -6.64 8.29
N ASP A 56 -13.66 -7.74 8.66
CA ASP A 56 -14.97 -8.13 8.13
C ASP A 56 -15.06 -8.15 6.58
N GLY A 57 -13.98 -8.59 5.93
CA GLY A 57 -13.89 -8.68 4.46
C GLY A 57 -13.54 -7.37 3.75
N LYS A 58 -13.27 -6.29 4.48
CA LYS A 58 -12.87 -4.99 3.94
C LYS A 58 -11.41 -4.69 4.24
N VAL A 59 -10.69 -4.12 3.28
CA VAL A 59 -9.33 -3.62 3.54
C VAL A 59 -9.46 -2.29 4.29
N VAL A 60 -8.88 -2.24 5.49
CA VAL A 60 -8.90 -1.06 6.37
C VAL A 60 -7.52 -0.43 6.53
N GLY A 61 -6.49 -1.08 5.99
CA GLY A 61 -5.12 -0.57 6.01
C GLY A 61 -4.16 -1.46 5.24
N LEU A 62 -2.94 -0.98 5.07
CA LEU A 62 -1.86 -1.70 4.40
C LEU A 62 -0.55 -1.59 5.19
N TYR A 63 0.32 -2.56 4.98
CA TYR A 63 1.67 -2.62 5.52
C TYR A 63 2.62 -3.02 4.40
N ILE A 64 3.70 -2.26 4.22
CA ILE A 64 4.71 -2.52 3.20
C ILE A 64 6.10 -2.59 3.82
N LEU A 65 6.88 -3.56 3.38
CA LEU A 65 8.29 -3.69 3.70
C LEU A 65 9.09 -3.37 2.43
N HIS A 66 9.66 -2.17 2.42
CA HIS A 66 10.45 -1.67 1.29
C HIS A 66 11.82 -2.33 1.18
N PRO A 67 12.32 -2.54 -0.05
CA PRO A 67 13.72 -2.86 -0.28
C PRO A 67 14.65 -1.74 0.22
N ASN A 68 15.73 -2.10 0.91
CA ASN A 68 16.66 -1.15 1.55
C ASN A 68 17.37 -0.16 0.60
N ASN A 69 17.34 -0.41 -0.71
CA ASN A 69 17.96 0.43 -1.73
C ASN A 69 17.01 1.50 -2.30
N ILE A 70 15.72 1.46 -1.97
CA ILE A 70 14.71 2.45 -2.39
C ILE A 70 14.53 3.48 -1.26
N GLY A 71 14.50 4.77 -1.60
CA GLY A 71 14.35 5.86 -0.61
C GLY A 71 15.64 6.33 0.07
N ARG A 72 16.81 5.79 -0.31
CA ARG A 72 18.09 6.43 0.00
C ARG A 72 18.25 7.69 -0.85
N ALA A 73 17.75 8.81 -0.34
CA ALA A 73 18.28 10.12 -0.69
C ALA A 73 19.70 10.21 -0.10
N GLY A 74 20.70 10.21 -0.99
CA GLY A 74 22.04 10.72 -0.66
C GLY A 74 22.03 12.24 -0.72
#